data_AF-A0A9P5S8Q6-F1
#
_entry.id   AF-A0A9P5S8Q6-F1
#
_cell.length_a   1.000
_cell.length_b   1.000
_cell.length_c   1.000
_cell.angle_alpha   90.00
_cell.angle_beta   90.00
_cell.angle_gamma   90.00
#
_symmetry.space_group_name_H-M   'P 1'
#
loop_
_entity.id
_entity.type
_entity.pdbx_description
1 polymer ?
#
loop_
_entity_poly.entity_id
_entity_poly.type
_entity_poly.pdbx_seq_one_letter_code
_entity_poly.pdbx_strand_id
1 'polypeptide(L)'
;MLGVAFKFLKDTIPLYPAIGLSQAGTEINANFGDQTFLFNIVEYKKRVSGKPSTSLPKTTWNAGTRNDKVFQVLPDGLSVIASGKDAGCIRGPKLSPRDKDVFYFEVTILYMPNELGTIVVGICGKNQSMTETLGWNANSYGYSGECGDFLSVSSNRSSLNARSQSGKMKARARGPPFKSGSVVGCGVDFASRELFFTLNGECLGQAFYELDVLDCFPCVSVVDAGGIGVGGPLSMLQEPISRYSSSSNRQASSSPNRAGFEFKANFGQFPFLFDLPAFEANEGLML
;
A
#
# COMPACT_ATOMS: atom_id res chain seq x y z
N MET A 1 -37.20 -11.29 -1.05
CA MET A 1 -36.03 -10.78 -1.80
C MET A 1 -35.68 -11.80 -2.87
N LEU A 2 -35.57 -11.40 -4.14
CA LEU A 2 -35.43 -12.33 -5.29
C LEU A 2 -34.02 -12.97 -5.43
N GLY A 3 -33.09 -12.63 -4.53
CA GLY A 3 -31.74 -13.22 -4.52
C GLY A 3 -30.74 -12.50 -5.43
N VAL A 4 -29.56 -13.12 -5.60
CA VAL A 4 -28.46 -12.59 -6.43
C VAL A 4 -28.65 -13.06 -7.87
N ALA A 5 -28.78 -12.12 -8.82
CA ALA A 5 -28.99 -12.42 -10.23
C ALA A 5 -27.72 -12.94 -10.95
N PHE A 6 -26.56 -12.33 -10.66
CA PHE A 6 -25.28 -12.71 -11.26
C PHE A 6 -24.17 -12.70 -10.20
N LYS A 7 -23.21 -13.63 -10.30
CA LYS A 7 -22.02 -13.72 -9.45
C LYS A 7 -20.76 -13.60 -10.31
N PHE A 8 -19.64 -13.21 -9.70
CA PHE A 8 -18.31 -13.20 -10.32
C PHE A 8 -18.24 -12.31 -11.58
N LEU A 9 -18.76 -11.08 -11.48
CA LEU A 9 -18.55 -10.06 -12.52
C LEU A 9 -17.05 -9.75 -12.61
N LYS A 10 -16.52 -9.61 -13.83
CA LYS A 10 -15.10 -9.31 -14.03
C LYS A 10 -14.80 -7.86 -13.62
N ASP A 11 -13.88 -7.67 -12.69
CA ASP A 11 -13.51 -6.35 -12.16
C ASP A 11 -12.71 -5.49 -13.16
N THR A 12 -12.30 -6.07 -14.28
CA THR A 12 -11.57 -5.37 -15.35
C THR A 12 -12.49 -4.54 -16.24
N ILE A 13 -13.80 -4.61 -16.04
CA ILE A 13 -14.78 -3.95 -16.90
C ILE A 13 -15.46 -2.82 -16.12
N PRO A 14 -15.35 -1.56 -16.56
CA PRO A 14 -16.16 -0.48 -15.99
C PRO A 14 -17.64 -0.76 -16.31
N LEU A 15 -18.48 -0.68 -15.28
CA LEU A 15 -19.93 -0.91 -15.41
C LEU A 15 -20.65 0.43 -15.34
N TYR A 16 -21.63 0.61 -16.22
CA TYR A 16 -22.47 1.80 -16.27
C TYR A 16 -23.93 1.39 -16.09
N PRO A 17 -24.73 2.18 -15.35
CA PRO A 17 -26.17 1.99 -15.33
C PRO A 17 -26.74 2.09 -16.76
N ALA A 18 -27.62 1.17 -17.12
CA ALA A 18 -28.26 1.14 -18.44
C ALA A 18 -29.74 0.80 -18.29
N ILE A 19 -30.58 1.45 -19.09
CA ILE A 19 -32.02 1.21 -19.16
C ILE A 19 -32.39 0.97 -20.62
N GLY A 20 -33.08 -0.13 -20.88
CA GLY A 20 -33.65 -0.43 -22.20
C GLY A 20 -35.17 -0.27 -22.15
N LEU A 21 -35.74 0.44 -23.14
CA LEU A 21 -37.18 0.62 -23.29
C LEU A 21 -37.63 -0.05 -24.59
N SER A 22 -38.75 -0.78 -24.54
CA SER A 22 -39.26 -1.52 -25.70
C SER A 22 -40.63 -1.05 -26.19
N GLN A 23 -41.29 -0.12 -25.48
CA GLN A 23 -42.63 0.36 -25.82
C GLN A 23 -42.63 1.88 -26.02
N ALA A 24 -43.26 2.32 -27.10
CA ALA A 24 -43.44 3.73 -27.40
C ALA A 24 -44.32 4.41 -26.33
N GLY A 25 -43.95 5.63 -25.93
CA GLY A 25 -44.65 6.38 -24.88
C GLY A 25 -44.28 5.97 -23.44
N THR A 26 -43.29 5.09 -23.25
CA THR A 26 -42.80 4.78 -21.89
C THR A 26 -41.99 5.95 -21.34
N GLU A 27 -42.37 6.41 -20.15
CA GLU A 27 -41.62 7.40 -19.37
C GLU A 27 -40.94 6.74 -18.18
N ILE A 28 -39.76 7.22 -17.83
CA ILE A 28 -39.00 6.73 -16.69
C ILE A 28 -38.44 7.88 -15.87
N ASN A 29 -38.29 7.63 -14.58
CA ASN A 29 -37.47 8.45 -13.69
C ASN A 29 -36.42 7.54 -13.05
N ALA A 30 -35.16 7.95 -13.11
CA ALA A 30 -34.04 7.22 -12.54
C ALA A 30 -33.46 8.00 -11.38
N ASN A 31 -33.44 7.40 -10.19
CA ASN A 31 -32.76 7.94 -9.02
C ASN A 31 -31.35 7.33 -8.93
N PHE A 32 -30.32 8.14 -9.15
CA PHE A 32 -28.91 7.74 -9.05
C PHE A 32 -28.28 8.03 -7.68
N GLY A 33 -29.07 8.50 -6.71
CA GLY A 33 -28.61 8.87 -5.37
C GLY A 33 -29.04 10.26 -4.92
N ASP A 34 -29.62 11.06 -5.81
CA ASP A 34 -30.08 12.43 -5.50
C ASP A 34 -31.30 12.46 -4.58
N GLN A 35 -32.03 11.34 -4.49
CA GLN A 35 -33.13 11.15 -3.56
C GLN A 35 -32.87 9.91 -2.70
N THR A 36 -33.45 9.89 -1.50
CA THR A 36 -33.38 8.71 -0.63
C THR A 36 -33.93 7.48 -1.35
N PHE A 37 -33.14 6.41 -1.38
CA PHE A 37 -33.60 5.14 -1.95
C PHE A 37 -34.72 4.55 -1.09
N LEU A 38 -35.81 4.13 -1.73
CA LEU A 38 -36.89 3.38 -1.06
C LEU A 38 -36.38 2.05 -0.47
N PHE A 39 -35.36 1.47 -1.10
CA PHE A 39 -34.66 0.30 -0.58
C PHE A 39 -33.51 0.73 0.32
N ASN A 40 -33.48 0.22 1.55
CA ASN A 40 -32.38 0.46 2.48
C ASN A 40 -31.14 -0.35 2.06
N ILE A 41 -30.40 0.18 1.08
CA ILE A 41 -29.22 -0.44 0.52
C ILE A 41 -28.08 -0.58 1.55
N VAL A 42 -28.02 0.34 2.52
CA VAL A 42 -27.01 0.34 3.60
C VAL A 42 -27.22 -0.88 4.50
N GLU A 43 -28.45 -1.12 4.94
CA GLU A 43 -28.78 -2.29 5.76
C GLU A 43 -28.64 -3.59 4.97
N TYR A 44 -29.03 -3.60 3.69
CA TYR A 44 -28.83 -4.76 2.83
C TYR A 44 -27.35 -5.14 2.68
N LYS A 45 -26.46 -4.16 2.45
CA LYS A 45 -25.01 -4.38 2.43
C LYS A 45 -24.56 -5.06 3.71
N LYS A 46 -24.94 -4.53 4.89
CA LYS A 46 -24.60 -5.10 6.21
C LYS A 46 -25.06 -6.56 6.36
N ARG A 47 -26.26 -6.91 5.88
CA ARG A 47 -26.78 -8.30 5.97
C ARG A 47 -26.06 -9.26 5.02
N VAL A 48 -25.67 -8.80 3.84
CA VAL A 48 -24.97 -9.63 2.85
C VAL A 48 -23.48 -9.79 3.20
N SER A 49 -22.83 -8.75 3.73
CA SER A 49 -21.46 -8.81 4.25
C SER A 49 -21.37 -9.49 5.63
N GLY A 50 -22.47 -9.55 6.38
CA GLY A 50 -22.57 -10.19 7.69
C GLY A 50 -22.75 -11.72 7.68
N LYS A 51 -22.83 -12.37 6.51
CA LYS A 51 -22.67 -13.83 6.45
C LYS A 51 -21.22 -14.16 6.79
N PRO A 52 -20.94 -15.12 7.69
CA PRO A 52 -19.58 -15.45 8.09
C PRO A 52 -18.80 -15.82 6.84
N SER A 53 -17.90 -14.92 6.42
CA SER A 53 -16.90 -15.28 5.45
C SER A 53 -16.06 -16.39 6.10
N THR A 54 -15.86 -17.48 5.37
CA THR A 54 -14.61 -18.23 5.50
C THR A 54 -13.50 -17.20 5.63
N SER A 55 -12.83 -17.15 6.78
CA SER A 55 -11.90 -16.09 7.21
C SER A 55 -11.33 -15.34 6.02
N LEU A 56 -11.68 -14.05 5.87
CA LEU A 56 -11.17 -13.21 4.77
C LEU A 56 -9.69 -13.54 4.54
N PRO A 57 -9.27 -13.82 3.30
CA PRO A 57 -7.87 -14.16 3.02
C PRO A 57 -6.99 -13.11 3.69
N LYS A 58 -6.10 -13.54 4.59
CA LYS A 58 -5.20 -12.60 5.27
C LYS A 58 -4.40 -11.86 4.20
N THR A 59 -4.60 -10.55 4.10
CA THR A 59 -3.86 -9.67 3.19
C THR A 59 -2.37 -9.76 3.52
N THR A 60 -1.58 -10.41 2.68
CA THR A 60 -0.14 -10.61 2.91
C THR A 60 0.61 -10.30 1.63
N TRP A 61 1.93 -10.13 1.73
CA TRP A 61 2.78 -9.95 0.55
C TRP A 61 2.75 -11.17 -0.38
N ASN A 62 2.45 -12.37 0.14
CA ASN A 62 2.33 -13.60 -0.65
C ASN A 62 1.16 -13.58 -1.65
N ALA A 63 0.16 -12.74 -1.42
CA ALA A 63 -0.97 -12.54 -2.35
C ALA A 63 -0.67 -11.51 -3.46
N GLY A 64 0.57 -11.02 -3.54
CA GLY A 64 0.97 -9.97 -4.46
C GLY A 64 2.03 -10.40 -5.47
N THR A 65 2.89 -9.46 -5.86
CA THR A 65 4.01 -9.70 -6.80
C THR A 65 5.25 -9.00 -6.27
N ARG A 66 6.42 -9.57 -6.51
CA ARG A 66 7.70 -9.00 -6.08
C ARG A 66 8.80 -9.34 -7.06
N ASN A 67 9.90 -8.62 -6.96
CA ASN A 67 11.17 -9.06 -7.53
C ASN A 67 11.83 -10.07 -6.58
N ASP A 68 11.74 -11.37 -6.89
CA ASP A 68 12.29 -12.45 -6.04
C ASP A 68 13.83 -12.43 -5.92
N LYS A 69 14.55 -11.68 -6.78
CA LYS A 69 16.00 -11.48 -6.60
C LYS A 69 16.31 -10.49 -5.48
N VAL A 70 15.38 -9.56 -5.22
CA VAL A 70 15.55 -8.48 -4.25
C VAL A 70 14.84 -8.81 -2.95
N PHE A 71 13.61 -9.34 -3.00
CA PHE A 71 12.75 -9.49 -1.82
C PHE A 71 12.49 -10.95 -1.47
N GLN A 72 12.71 -11.29 -0.21
CA GLN A 72 12.28 -12.52 0.43
C GLN A 72 11.19 -12.21 1.45
N VAL A 73 10.02 -12.82 1.29
CA VAL A 73 8.94 -12.76 2.29
C VAL A 73 9.12 -13.89 3.29
N LEU A 74 9.05 -13.58 4.58
CA LEU A 74 9.18 -14.54 5.67
C LEU A 74 7.89 -15.36 5.88
N PRO A 75 7.92 -16.44 6.68
CA PRO A 75 6.77 -17.35 6.84
C PRO A 75 5.48 -16.70 7.36
N ASP A 76 5.57 -15.56 8.05
CA ASP A 76 4.40 -14.81 8.51
C ASP A 76 3.65 -14.09 7.36
N GLY A 77 4.25 -14.01 6.17
CA GLY A 77 3.70 -13.34 5.00
C GLY A 77 3.72 -11.81 5.06
N LEU A 78 4.27 -11.23 6.14
CA LEU A 78 4.22 -9.79 6.44
C LEU A 78 5.61 -9.17 6.56
N SER A 79 6.56 -9.93 7.10
CA SER A 79 7.94 -9.52 7.26
C SER A 79 8.72 -9.80 5.98
N VAL A 80 9.56 -8.86 5.58
CA VAL A 80 10.31 -8.88 4.32
C VAL A 80 11.76 -8.57 4.60
N ILE A 81 12.64 -9.38 4.00
CA ILE A 81 14.07 -9.11 3.88
C ILE A 81 14.33 -8.70 2.44
N ALA A 82 15.00 -7.57 2.24
CA ALA A 82 15.42 -7.11 0.92
C ALA A 82 16.94 -7.04 0.80
N SER A 83 17.46 -7.46 -0.36
CA SER A 83 18.86 -7.29 -0.76
C SER A 83 19.20 -5.81 -0.87
N GLY A 84 20.39 -5.42 -0.43
CA GLY A 84 20.93 -4.07 -0.61
C GLY A 84 21.76 -3.90 -1.88
N LYS A 85 21.63 -4.80 -2.86
CA LYS A 85 22.46 -4.85 -4.08
C LYS A 85 21.80 -4.30 -5.34
N ASP A 86 20.47 -4.29 -5.37
CA ASP A 86 19.67 -3.97 -6.54
C ASP A 86 18.41 -3.23 -6.08
N ALA A 87 17.94 -2.28 -6.88
CA ALA A 87 16.64 -1.67 -6.67
C ALA A 87 15.50 -2.63 -7.04
N GLY A 88 14.33 -2.44 -6.43
CA GLY A 88 13.13 -3.16 -6.83
C GLY A 88 11.91 -2.83 -6.00
N CYS A 89 10.77 -3.40 -6.39
CA CYS A 89 9.50 -3.32 -5.66
C CYS A 89 8.99 -4.70 -5.20
N ILE A 90 8.19 -4.63 -4.13
CA ILE A 90 7.25 -5.65 -3.69
C ILE A 90 5.88 -5.00 -3.49
N ARG A 91 4.85 -5.58 -4.09
CA ARG A 91 3.46 -5.11 -3.95
C ARG A 91 2.57 -6.20 -3.36
N GLY A 92 1.59 -5.81 -2.55
CA GLY A 92 0.57 -6.68 -1.99
C GLY A 92 -0.56 -6.99 -2.98
N PRO A 93 -1.71 -7.49 -2.50
CA PRO A 93 -2.85 -7.79 -3.36
C PRO A 93 -3.53 -6.52 -3.89
N LYS A 94 -4.39 -6.71 -4.90
CA LYS A 94 -5.19 -5.65 -5.50
C LYS A 94 -6.16 -5.06 -4.47
N LEU A 95 -6.27 -3.73 -4.47
CA LEU A 95 -7.24 -2.95 -3.72
C LEU A 95 -8.19 -2.26 -4.69
N SER A 96 -9.48 -2.23 -4.38
CA SER A 96 -10.49 -1.56 -5.18
C SER A 96 -11.40 -0.68 -4.31
N PRO A 97 -11.84 0.49 -4.79
CA PRO A 97 -12.92 1.30 -4.21
C PRO A 97 -14.20 0.51 -3.92
N ARG A 98 -14.37 -0.64 -4.61
CA ARG A 98 -15.53 -1.53 -4.43
C ARG A 98 -15.48 -2.31 -3.12
N ASP A 99 -14.28 -2.46 -2.55
CA ASP A 99 -14.04 -3.28 -1.37
C ASP A 99 -14.08 -2.45 -0.07
N LYS A 100 -13.59 -1.21 -0.12
CA LYS A 100 -13.51 -0.27 1.02
C LYS A 100 -13.53 1.19 0.55
N ASP A 101 -14.07 2.08 1.36
CA ASP A 101 -14.05 3.54 1.11
C ASP A 101 -12.65 4.13 1.38
N VAL A 102 -12.00 3.67 2.45
CA VAL A 102 -10.61 3.98 2.79
C VAL A 102 -9.82 2.68 2.92
N PHE A 103 -8.63 2.64 2.32
CA PHE A 103 -7.65 1.60 2.58
C PHE A 103 -6.41 2.21 3.25
N TYR A 104 -5.91 1.55 4.28
CA TYR A 104 -4.74 1.99 5.02
C TYR A 104 -3.88 0.79 5.42
N PHE A 105 -2.56 0.96 5.37
CA PHE A 105 -1.59 -0.02 5.85
C PHE A 105 -0.38 0.69 6.44
N GLU A 106 0.30 0.01 7.36
CA GLU A 106 1.54 0.48 7.98
C GLU A 106 2.71 -0.43 7.62
N VAL A 107 3.90 0.16 7.51
CA VAL A 107 5.17 -0.51 7.31
C VAL A 107 6.09 -0.09 8.45
N THR A 108 6.41 -1.04 9.32
CA THR A 108 7.45 -0.87 10.34
C THR A 108 8.81 -1.08 9.68
N ILE A 109 9.67 -0.06 9.73
CA ILE A 109 11.04 -0.13 9.22
C ILE A 109 11.91 -0.78 10.30
N LEU A 110 12.29 -2.03 10.10
CA LEU A 110 13.01 -2.80 11.11
C LEU A 110 14.52 -2.58 10.99
N TYR A 111 15.00 -2.49 9.75
CA TYR A 111 16.39 -2.22 9.46
C TYR A 111 16.55 -1.50 8.12
N MET A 112 17.14 -0.32 8.16
CA MET A 112 17.42 0.53 6.99
C MET A 112 18.72 1.30 7.25
N PRO A 113 19.88 0.72 6.88
CA PRO A 113 21.17 1.40 6.99
C PRO A 113 21.32 2.45 5.88
N ASN A 114 21.85 3.62 6.23
CA ASN A 114 21.93 4.76 5.31
C ASN A 114 22.90 4.49 4.14
N GLU A 115 23.93 3.67 4.35
CA GLU A 115 24.96 3.35 3.36
C GLU A 115 24.48 2.45 2.21
N LEU A 116 23.33 1.79 2.34
CA LEU A 116 22.79 0.90 1.29
C LEU A 116 21.77 1.59 0.38
N GLY A 117 21.34 2.79 0.75
CA GLY A 117 20.27 3.52 0.09
C GLY A 117 19.02 3.62 0.98
N THR A 118 17.83 3.53 0.39
CA THR A 118 16.60 3.92 1.07
C THR A 118 15.40 3.04 0.76
N ILE A 119 14.41 3.09 1.66
CA ILE A 119 13.10 2.47 1.47
C ILE A 119 12.12 3.56 1.04
N VAL A 120 11.24 3.23 0.08
CA VAL A 120 10.11 4.05 -0.34
C VAL A 120 8.83 3.27 -0.09
N VAL A 121 7.87 3.86 0.60
CA VAL A 121 6.56 3.25 0.92
C VAL A 121 5.46 3.97 0.15
N GLY A 122 4.50 3.24 -0.42
CA GLY A 122 3.36 3.88 -1.08
C GLY A 122 2.43 2.89 -1.79
N ILE A 123 1.88 3.32 -2.92
CA ILE A 123 1.00 2.50 -3.76
C ILE A 123 1.46 2.52 -5.21
N CYS A 124 1.04 1.52 -5.97
CA CYS A 124 1.22 1.51 -7.40
C CYS A 124 0.00 0.97 -8.14
N GLY A 125 -0.09 1.30 -9.42
CA GLY A 125 -1.00 0.67 -10.37
C GLY A 125 -0.43 -0.66 -10.89
N LYS A 126 -1.23 -1.36 -11.70
CA LYS A 126 -0.91 -2.69 -12.24
C LYS A 126 0.35 -2.76 -13.12
N ASN A 127 0.78 -1.63 -13.69
CA ASN A 127 1.88 -1.57 -14.67
C ASN A 127 3.24 -1.22 -14.02
N GLN A 128 3.31 -1.04 -12.71
CA GLN A 128 4.57 -0.76 -12.03
C GLN A 128 5.59 -1.88 -12.27
N SER A 129 6.78 -1.53 -12.74
CA SER A 129 7.90 -2.45 -12.84
C SER A 129 8.36 -2.88 -11.44
N MET A 130 8.61 -4.18 -11.26
CA MET A 130 9.15 -4.70 -9.99
C MET A 130 10.66 -4.50 -9.85
N THR A 131 11.34 -3.96 -10.87
CA THR A 131 12.78 -3.65 -10.84
C THR A 131 13.07 -2.15 -10.69
N GLU A 132 12.05 -1.31 -10.72
CA GLU A 132 12.18 0.15 -10.62
C GLU A 132 11.55 0.66 -9.34
N THR A 133 11.99 1.84 -8.89
CA THR A 133 11.53 2.49 -7.65
C THR A 133 10.10 3.02 -7.79
N LEU A 134 9.35 3.03 -6.68
CA LEU A 134 8.05 3.69 -6.60
C LEU A 134 8.13 5.19 -6.86
N GLY A 135 7.12 5.73 -7.54
CA GLY A 135 7.03 7.16 -7.88
C GLY A 135 7.73 7.57 -9.18
N TRP A 136 8.45 6.67 -9.84
CA TRP A 136 9.19 6.92 -11.09
C TRP A 136 8.43 6.50 -12.36
N ASN A 137 7.29 5.84 -12.19
CA ASN A 137 6.36 5.50 -13.27
C ASN A 137 5.00 6.17 -13.08
N ALA A 138 4.26 6.36 -14.19
CA ALA A 138 2.87 6.79 -14.11
C ALA A 138 2.07 5.84 -13.21
N ASN A 139 1.13 6.39 -12.45
CA ASN A 139 0.28 5.65 -11.51
C ASN A 139 1.09 4.96 -10.39
N SER A 140 2.23 5.54 -10.02
CA SER A 140 3.09 5.11 -8.93
C SER A 140 3.33 6.28 -7.98
N TYR A 141 3.21 6.03 -6.68
CA TYR A 141 3.28 7.04 -5.64
C TYR A 141 4.07 6.50 -4.47
N GLY A 142 4.99 7.30 -3.92
CA GLY A 142 5.87 6.85 -2.85
C GLY A 142 6.26 7.97 -1.88
N TYR A 143 6.69 7.57 -0.69
CA TYR A 143 7.29 8.43 0.33
C TYR A 143 8.68 7.90 0.66
N SER A 144 9.70 8.70 0.37
CA SER A 144 11.11 8.32 0.47
C SER A 144 11.65 8.49 1.90
N GLY A 145 12.33 7.47 2.42
CA GLY A 145 12.94 7.50 3.75
C GLY A 145 14.13 8.42 3.88
N GLU A 146 14.90 8.63 2.80
CA GLU A 146 16.14 9.41 2.83
C GLU A 146 15.89 10.90 3.01
N CYS A 147 15.09 11.49 2.13
CA CYS A 147 14.85 12.94 2.09
C CYS A 147 13.48 13.34 2.65
N GLY A 148 12.57 12.38 2.78
CA GLY A 148 11.16 12.63 3.14
C GLY A 148 10.29 13.09 1.97
N ASP A 149 10.79 13.04 0.73
CA ASP A 149 10.03 13.52 -0.43
C ASP A 149 8.89 12.56 -0.80
N PHE A 150 7.78 13.14 -1.28
CA PHE A 150 6.70 12.40 -1.91
C PHE A 150 6.95 12.32 -3.43
N LEU A 151 7.06 11.09 -3.94
CA LEU A 151 7.46 10.75 -5.30
C LEU A 151 6.25 10.38 -6.15
N SER A 152 6.10 11.01 -7.31
CA SER A 152 5.15 10.64 -8.38
C SER A 152 5.58 11.28 -9.70
N VAL A 153 5.25 10.64 -10.84
CA VAL A 153 5.68 11.07 -12.19
C VAL A 153 4.98 12.31 -12.71
N SER A 154 3.90 12.79 -12.07
CA SER A 154 3.02 13.87 -12.58
C SER A 154 3.76 14.90 -13.46
N SER A 155 3.66 14.66 -14.77
CA SER A 155 4.05 15.49 -15.92
C SER A 155 5.18 16.51 -15.71
N ASN A 156 6.41 16.10 -16.05
CA ASN A 156 7.56 16.99 -16.30
C ASN A 156 8.03 17.90 -15.15
N ARG A 157 7.66 17.66 -13.89
CA ARG A 157 8.33 18.29 -12.74
C ARG A 157 8.37 17.38 -11.52
N SER A 158 9.55 17.19 -10.91
CA SER A 158 9.67 16.62 -9.57
C SER A 158 8.72 17.31 -8.60
N SER A 159 7.84 16.54 -7.94
CA SER A 159 7.24 16.87 -6.63
C SER A 159 6.57 18.26 -6.48
N LEU A 160 6.09 18.92 -7.55
CA LEU A 160 5.45 20.25 -7.44
C LEU A 160 3.92 20.21 -7.26
N ASN A 161 3.30 19.03 -7.37
CA ASN A 161 1.83 18.87 -7.35
C ASN A 161 1.27 18.16 -6.13
N ALA A 162 2.08 17.81 -5.14
CA ALA A 162 1.53 17.38 -3.87
C ALA A 162 0.97 18.64 -3.17
N ARG A 163 -0.35 18.81 -3.22
CA ARG A 163 -1.11 19.94 -2.66
C ARG A 163 -2.18 19.37 -1.74
N SER A 164 -2.30 19.95 -0.56
CA SER A 164 -3.38 19.67 0.38
C SER A 164 -4.58 20.53 0.00
N GLN A 165 -5.76 19.93 -0.26
CA GLN A 165 -7.00 20.70 -0.41
C GLN A 165 -7.35 21.41 0.90
N SER A 166 -7.08 20.76 2.04
CA SER A 166 -7.32 21.33 3.38
C SER A 166 -6.36 22.44 3.83
N GLY A 167 -5.43 22.88 2.96
CA GLY A 167 -4.47 23.95 3.27
C GLY A 167 -3.44 23.65 4.38
N LYS A 168 -3.43 22.43 4.94
CA LYS A 168 -2.57 22.06 6.08
C LYS A 168 -1.12 21.71 5.69
N MET A 169 -0.81 21.53 4.41
CA MET A 169 0.57 21.28 3.97
C MET A 169 1.33 22.56 3.61
N LYS A 170 2.56 22.66 4.11
CA LYS A 170 3.53 23.69 3.73
C LYS A 170 3.93 23.54 2.25
N ALA A 171 4.31 24.64 1.62
CA ALA A 171 4.48 24.83 0.17
C ALA A 171 5.55 23.97 -0.58
N ARG A 172 6.00 22.86 -0.01
CA ARG A 172 6.64 21.73 -0.70
C ARG A 172 6.24 20.49 0.07
N ALA A 173 5.42 19.66 -0.54
CA ALA A 173 4.84 18.49 0.09
C ALA A 173 5.87 17.37 0.27
N ARG A 174 6.56 17.46 1.40
CA ARG A 174 7.47 16.46 1.90
C ARG A 174 7.12 16.16 3.34
N GLY A 175 7.25 14.90 3.71
CA GLY A 175 7.34 14.51 5.11
C GLY A 175 8.75 14.77 5.66
N PRO A 176 8.95 14.54 6.97
CA PRO A 176 10.29 14.34 7.52
C PRO A 176 10.92 13.04 6.96
N PRO A 177 12.25 12.87 6.96
CA PRO A 177 12.85 11.57 6.68
C PRO A 177 12.49 10.54 7.76
N PHE A 178 12.52 9.25 7.42
CA PHE A 178 12.27 8.15 8.36
C PHE A 178 13.45 7.17 8.39
N LYS A 179 13.50 6.30 9.40
CA LYS A 179 14.65 5.42 9.65
C LYS A 179 14.24 4.12 10.31
N SER A 180 15.22 3.26 10.60
CA SER A 180 15.01 2.07 11.45
C SER A 180 14.28 2.44 12.75
N GLY A 181 13.22 1.70 13.06
CA GLY A 181 12.28 1.94 14.17
C GLY A 181 11.08 2.81 13.82
N SER A 182 11.05 3.48 12.66
CA SER A 182 9.89 4.26 12.22
C SER A 182 8.74 3.37 11.74
N VAL A 183 7.51 3.84 11.92
CA VAL A 183 6.29 3.25 11.35
C VAL A 183 5.73 4.21 10.30
N VAL A 184 5.77 3.80 9.04
CA VAL A 184 5.28 4.59 7.90
C VAL A 184 3.94 4.04 7.48
N GLY A 185 2.89 4.85 7.55
CA GLY A 185 1.57 4.48 7.05
C GLY A 185 1.27 5.11 5.71
N CYS A 186 0.49 4.41 4.89
CA CYS A 186 0.01 4.90 3.60
C CYS A 186 -1.48 4.59 3.49
N GLY A 187 -2.26 5.64 3.25
CA GLY A 187 -3.71 5.59 3.14
C GLY A 187 -4.19 6.09 1.79
N VAL A 188 -5.26 5.50 1.30
CA VAL A 188 -5.98 5.89 0.09
C VAL A 188 -7.44 6.07 0.48
N ASP A 189 -7.94 7.29 0.34
CA ASP A 189 -9.36 7.58 0.35
C ASP A 189 -9.87 7.50 -1.09
N PHE A 190 -10.67 6.48 -1.38
CA PHE A 190 -11.18 6.24 -2.72
C PHE A 190 -12.36 7.17 -3.08
N ALA A 191 -13.04 7.73 -2.08
CA ALA A 191 -14.14 8.66 -2.29
C ALA A 191 -13.60 10.03 -2.72
N SER A 192 -12.62 10.57 -1.98
CA SER A 192 -11.96 11.84 -2.34
C SER A 192 -10.88 11.68 -3.41
N ARG A 193 -10.46 10.43 -3.70
CA ARG A 193 -9.33 10.10 -4.59
C ARG A 193 -8.03 10.72 -4.11
N GLU A 194 -7.79 10.62 -2.82
CA GLU A 194 -6.62 11.19 -2.17
C GLU A 194 -5.72 10.09 -1.58
N LEU A 195 -4.42 10.36 -1.63
CA LEU A 195 -3.41 9.58 -0.93
C LEU A 195 -2.86 10.40 0.22
N PHE A 196 -2.73 9.80 1.40
CA PHE A 196 -2.07 10.41 2.54
C PHE A 196 -1.02 9.47 3.15
N PHE A 197 -0.04 10.06 3.82
CA PHE A 197 0.97 9.32 4.56
C PHE A 197 0.89 9.65 6.05
N THR A 198 1.31 8.71 6.87
CA THR A 198 1.52 8.92 8.30
C THR A 198 2.93 8.51 8.67
N LEU A 199 3.50 9.14 9.70
CA LEU A 199 4.74 8.71 10.29
C LEU A 199 4.59 8.63 11.81
N ASN A 200 4.88 7.47 12.38
CA ASN A 200 4.80 7.18 13.81
C ASN A 200 3.44 7.57 14.44
N GLY A 201 2.35 7.30 13.71
CA GLY A 201 0.99 7.60 14.16
C GLY A 201 0.52 9.03 13.89
N GLU A 202 1.35 9.90 13.31
CA GLU A 202 0.94 11.26 12.95
C GLU A 202 0.65 11.37 11.44
N CYS A 203 -0.49 11.93 11.07
CA CYS A 203 -0.82 12.19 9.66
C CYS A 203 0.00 13.36 9.12
N LEU A 204 0.68 13.15 8.00
CA LEU A 204 1.53 14.13 7.32
C LEU A 204 0.75 15.04 6.35
N GLY A 205 -0.56 14.81 6.22
CA GLY A 205 -1.44 15.47 5.25
C GLY A 205 -1.63 14.70 3.95
N GLN A 206 -2.49 15.24 3.08
CA GLN A 206 -2.81 14.68 1.76
C GLN A 206 -1.63 14.85 0.80
N ALA A 207 -0.94 13.77 0.49
CA ALA A 207 0.22 13.77 -0.39
C ALA A 207 -0.17 13.89 -1.88
N PHE A 208 -1.27 13.29 -2.32
CA PHE A 208 -1.69 13.36 -3.73
C PHE A 208 -3.22 13.43 -3.84
N TYR A 209 -3.72 14.09 -4.88
CA TYR A 209 -5.16 14.23 -5.20
C TYR A 209 -5.42 13.78 -6.65
N GLU A 210 -6.70 13.62 -7.01
CA GLU A 210 -7.14 13.19 -8.34
C GLU A 210 -6.42 11.91 -8.82
N LEU A 211 -6.31 10.92 -7.92
CA LEU A 211 -5.69 9.65 -8.28
C LEU A 211 -6.48 8.99 -9.44
N ASP A 212 -5.83 8.84 -10.60
CA ASP A 212 -6.34 8.07 -11.74
C ASP A 212 -6.23 6.54 -11.52
N VAL A 213 -6.10 6.13 -10.26
CA VAL A 213 -5.88 4.74 -9.86
C VAL A 213 -7.15 4.18 -9.25
N LEU A 214 -8.06 3.73 -10.11
CA LEU A 214 -9.26 3.00 -9.70
C LEU A 214 -8.95 1.66 -9.04
N ASP A 215 -7.75 1.13 -9.26
CA ASP A 215 -7.27 -0.11 -8.64
C ASP A 215 -5.79 0.06 -8.28
N CYS A 216 -5.47 0.02 -6.99
CA CYS A 216 -4.11 0.20 -6.49
C CYS A 216 -3.60 -1.02 -5.74
N PHE A 217 -2.29 -1.06 -5.50
CA PHE A 217 -1.63 -2.11 -4.75
C PHE A 217 -0.75 -1.44 -3.69
N PRO A 218 -0.80 -1.86 -2.41
CA PRO A 218 0.15 -1.37 -1.42
C PRO A 218 1.53 -1.87 -1.83
N CYS A 219 2.54 -0.99 -1.79
CA CYS A 219 3.83 -1.27 -2.38
C CYS A 219 4.96 -0.67 -1.55
N VAL A 220 6.09 -1.38 -1.52
CA VAL A 220 7.35 -0.91 -0.96
C VAL A 220 8.44 -1.14 -1.99
N SER A 221 9.33 -0.17 -2.16
CA SER A 221 10.55 -0.33 -2.95
C SER A 221 11.80 -0.06 -2.14
N VAL A 222 12.89 -0.71 -2.51
CA VAL A 222 14.23 -0.39 -2.03
C VAL A 222 15.02 0.24 -3.17
N VAL A 223 15.81 1.25 -2.85
CA VAL A 223 16.73 1.93 -3.77
C VAL A 223 18.13 1.61 -3.31
N ASP A 224 18.95 1.08 -4.23
CA ASP A 224 20.36 0.80 -3.98
C ASP A 224 21.22 2.06 -4.15
N ALA A 225 22.15 2.29 -3.22
CA ALA A 225 23.19 3.31 -3.29
C ALA A 225 24.58 2.75 -3.69
N GLY A 226 24.64 1.49 -4.16
CA GLY A 226 25.86 0.76 -4.53
C GLY A 226 26.39 -0.16 -3.42
N GLY A 227 25.53 -0.59 -2.49
CA GLY A 227 25.90 -1.43 -1.35
C GLY A 227 25.97 -2.93 -1.67
N ILE A 228 26.66 -3.72 -0.84
CA ILE A 228 26.66 -5.19 -0.97
C ILE A 228 26.17 -5.83 0.32
N GLY A 229 24.99 -6.46 0.29
CA GLY A 229 24.61 -7.45 1.29
C GLY A 229 23.18 -7.95 1.19
N VAL A 230 22.79 -8.78 2.17
CA VAL A 230 21.45 -9.35 2.30
C VAL A 230 21.06 -9.29 3.79
N GLY A 231 19.99 -8.56 4.13
CA GLY A 231 19.37 -8.54 5.46
C GLY A 231 20.10 -7.89 6.65
N GLY A 232 19.41 -7.92 7.80
CA GLY A 232 19.72 -7.29 9.11
C GLY A 232 19.35 -8.20 10.32
N PRO A 233 19.00 -7.66 11.50
CA PRO A 233 18.84 -8.44 12.74
C PRO A 233 17.80 -9.57 12.74
N LEU A 234 16.70 -9.47 11.97
CA LEU A 234 15.69 -10.55 11.91
C LEU A 234 16.21 -11.80 11.21
N SER A 235 17.10 -11.64 10.23
CA SER A 235 17.77 -12.77 9.58
C SER A 235 18.60 -13.61 10.57
N MET A 236 19.06 -13.03 11.69
CA MET A 236 19.82 -13.74 12.74
C MET A 236 18.95 -14.54 13.71
N LEU A 237 17.63 -14.30 13.75
CA LEU A 237 16.71 -15.06 14.60
C LEU A 237 16.24 -16.36 13.94
N GLN A 238 16.64 -16.60 12.69
CA GLN A 238 16.16 -17.69 11.86
C GLN A 238 17.31 -18.66 11.51
N GLU A 239 18.00 -19.19 12.53
CA GLU A 239 18.91 -20.33 12.36
C GLU A 239 18.10 -21.60 12.03
N PRO A 240 18.42 -22.36 10.97
CA PRO A 240 17.88 -23.69 10.80
C PRO A 240 18.59 -24.68 11.73
N ILE A 241 17.78 -25.41 12.49
CA ILE A 241 18.18 -26.64 13.17
C ILE A 241 18.76 -27.63 12.13
N SER A 242 19.99 -28.11 12.38
CA SER A 242 20.72 -29.25 11.79
C SER A 242 21.60 -29.03 10.55
N ARG A 243 22.92 -29.16 10.73
CA ARG A 243 23.70 -30.38 10.36
C ARG A 243 25.13 -30.30 10.91
N TYR A 244 25.48 -31.29 11.74
CA TYR A 244 26.85 -31.66 12.05
C TYR A 244 27.52 -32.20 10.78
N SER A 245 28.65 -31.61 10.36
CA SER A 245 29.75 -32.35 9.75
C SER A 245 31.04 -31.54 9.86
N SER A 246 32.04 -32.19 10.46
CA SER A 246 33.39 -31.75 10.78
C SER A 246 34.25 -31.38 9.56
N SER A 247 34.97 -30.26 9.63
CA SER A 247 36.44 -30.18 9.36
C SER A 247 36.97 -28.75 9.52
N SER A 248 38.26 -28.67 9.83
CA SER A 248 39.03 -27.59 10.50
C SER A 248 39.54 -26.41 9.65
N ASN A 249 39.74 -25.28 10.36
CA ASN A 249 40.74 -24.20 10.21
C ASN A 249 40.71 -23.22 9.01
N ARG A 250 40.42 -21.93 9.30
CA ARG A 250 41.40 -20.82 9.47
C ARG A 250 40.68 -19.51 9.84
N GLN A 251 41.26 -18.76 10.78
CA GLN A 251 40.85 -17.39 11.15
C GLN A 251 41.22 -16.38 10.06
N ALA A 252 40.25 -15.56 9.65
CA ALA A 252 40.44 -14.17 9.26
C ALA A 252 39.13 -13.43 9.62
N SER A 253 39.25 -12.32 10.33
CA SER A 253 38.17 -11.48 10.83
C SER A 253 37.23 -11.00 9.73
N SER A 254 36.06 -11.61 9.62
CA SER A 254 34.92 -11.05 8.88
C SER A 254 33.84 -10.66 9.88
N SER A 255 33.55 -9.36 9.96
CA SER A 255 32.27 -8.91 10.51
C SER A 255 31.16 -9.66 9.75
N PRO A 256 30.24 -10.38 10.42
CA PRO A 256 29.31 -11.24 9.71
C PRO A 256 28.35 -10.39 8.88
N ASN A 257 28.16 -10.78 7.61
CA ASN A 257 27.24 -10.25 6.61
C ASN A 257 26.03 -9.47 7.18
N ARG A 258 26.16 -8.14 7.29
CA ARG A 258 25.06 -7.23 7.64
C ARG A 258 24.94 -6.20 6.54
N ALA A 259 24.04 -6.39 5.57
CA ALA A 259 23.75 -5.31 4.62
C ALA A 259 22.53 -5.55 3.72
N GLY A 260 21.32 -5.56 4.26
CA GLY A 260 20.12 -5.35 3.44
C GLY A 260 19.08 -4.54 4.20
N PHE A 261 17.85 -4.54 3.72
CA PHE A 261 16.72 -3.86 4.36
C PHE A 261 15.78 -4.88 4.99
N GLU A 262 15.15 -4.51 6.11
CA GLU A 262 14.11 -5.31 6.74
C GLU A 262 12.92 -4.42 7.10
N PHE A 263 11.72 -4.89 6.78
CA PHE A 263 10.48 -4.20 7.14
C PHE A 263 9.34 -5.19 7.30
N LYS A 264 8.29 -4.76 8.00
CA LYS A 264 7.10 -5.58 8.24
C LYS A 264 5.85 -4.76 7.97
N ALA A 265 4.95 -5.34 7.19
CA ALA A 265 3.64 -4.74 6.94
C ALA A 265 2.63 -5.11 8.02
N ASN A 266 1.75 -4.15 8.31
CA ASN A 266 0.46 -4.37 8.94
C ASN A 266 -0.62 -3.91 7.94
N PHE A 267 -1.37 -4.87 7.40
CA PHE A 267 -2.52 -4.61 6.52
C PHE A 267 -3.85 -4.60 7.29
N GLY A 268 -3.80 -4.46 8.62
CA GLY A 268 -4.93 -4.53 9.54
C GLY A 268 -5.02 -5.84 10.33
N GLN A 269 -3.96 -6.67 10.33
CA GLN A 269 -3.87 -7.84 11.21
C GLN A 269 -3.68 -7.45 12.68
N PHE A 270 -3.09 -6.28 12.91
CA PHE A 270 -2.82 -5.71 14.22
C PHE A 270 -3.41 -4.30 14.29
N PRO A 271 -3.68 -3.76 15.49
CA PRO A 271 -4.03 -2.35 15.64
C PRO A 271 -2.98 -1.46 14.95
N PHE A 272 -3.46 -0.46 14.22
CA PHE A 272 -2.60 0.55 13.64
C PHE A 272 -2.09 1.50 14.74
N LEU A 273 -0.91 2.08 14.53
CA LEU A 273 -0.41 3.16 15.38
C LEU A 273 -1.17 4.46 15.10
N PHE A 274 -1.56 4.71 13.85
CA PHE A 274 -2.46 5.79 13.49
C PHE A 274 -3.91 5.50 13.88
N ASP A 275 -4.59 6.48 14.47
CA ASP A 275 -6.02 6.39 14.80
C ASP A 275 -6.89 6.60 13.53
N LEU A 276 -6.92 5.54 12.72
CA LEU A 276 -7.71 5.50 11.48
C LEU A 276 -9.21 5.71 11.73
N PRO A 277 -9.85 5.10 12.76
CA PRO A 277 -11.26 5.37 13.05
C PRO A 277 -11.57 6.84 13.34
N ALA A 278 -10.72 7.55 14.09
CA ALA A 278 -10.89 8.98 14.33
C ALA A 278 -10.70 9.81 13.06
N PHE A 279 -9.81 9.38 12.15
CA PHE A 279 -9.64 10.01 10.84
C PHE A 279 -10.88 9.84 9.96
N GLU A 280 -11.45 8.63 9.89
CA GLU A 280 -12.66 8.33 9.11
C GLU A 280 -13.91 9.04 9.65
N ALA A 281 -14.05 9.14 10.99
CA ALA A 281 -15.21 9.76 11.63
C ALA A 281 -15.31 11.28 11.43
N ASN A 282 -14.20 11.95 11.12
CA ASN A 282 -14.14 13.40 10.94
C ASN A 282 -14.42 13.85 9.48
N GLU A 283 -15.05 13.00 8.64
CA GLU A 283 -15.30 13.24 7.21
C GLU A 283 -14.11 13.93 6.52
N GLY A 284 -12.99 13.20 6.35
CA GLY A 284 -11.92 13.52 5.40
C GLY A 284 -11.74 15.00 5.09
N LEU A 285 -11.41 15.82 6.10
CA LEU A 285 -11.07 17.24 5.93
C LEU A 285 -11.99 18.02 4.96
N MET A 286 -13.32 17.92 5.10
CA MET A 286 -14.23 18.92 4.54
C MET A 286 -14.19 20.21 5.39
N LEU A 287 -13.17 21.05 5.17
CA LEU A 287 -13.20 22.52 5.32
C LEU A 287 -12.11 23.15 4.43
#